data_AF-A0A7W0SB56-F1
#
_entry.id   AF-A0A7W0SB56-F1
#
_cell.length_a   1.000
_cell.length_b   1.000
_cell.length_c   1.000
_cell.angle_alpha   90.00
_cell.angle_beta   90.00
_cell.angle_gamma   90.00
#
_symmetry.space_group_name_H-M   'P 1'
#
loop_
_entity.id
_entity.type
_entity.pdbx_description
1 polymer ?
#
loop_
_entity_poly.entity_id
_entity_poly.type
_entity_poly.pdbx_seq_one_letter_code
_entity_poly.pdbx_strand_id
1 'polypeptide(L)'
;MPAAALLGGVLIAGLVPDLSVRFEPAADLFLDRRSYADLVLNGAAPHRVPIPPGAPLLRGAMLGVISALVAAVGAAIGLWHAKLPASIKSLITRTLGPPFKGLRALHSGHVGDYVAWLTVGVAVLGGLMAFTLG
;
A
#
# COMPACT_ATOMS: atom_id res chain seq x y z
N MET A 1 21.49 -5.72 -11.75
CA MET A 1 21.03 -4.42 -12.31
C MET A 1 19.51 -4.18 -12.29
N PRO A 2 18.59 -5.17 -12.46
CA PRO A 2 17.15 -4.86 -12.48
C PRO A 2 16.61 -4.36 -11.12
N ALA A 3 17.11 -4.90 -10.01
CA ALA A 3 16.70 -4.46 -8.67
C ALA A 3 17.07 -2.99 -8.37
N ALA A 4 18.24 -2.53 -8.83
CA ALA A 4 18.66 -1.14 -8.65
C ALA A 4 17.83 -0.17 -9.50
N ALA A 5 17.46 -0.58 -10.72
CA ALA A 5 16.58 0.20 -11.59
C ALA A 5 15.16 0.31 -11.02
N LEU A 6 14.63 -0.79 -10.45
CA LEU A 6 13.32 -0.78 -9.78
C LEU A 6 13.34 0.10 -8.53
N LEU A 7 14.40 0.02 -7.71
CA LEU A 7 14.57 0.89 -6.54
C LEU A 7 14.66 2.37 -6.94
N GLY A 8 15.42 2.68 -7.99
CA GLY A 8 15.48 4.03 -8.56
C GLY A 8 14.12 4.51 -9.05
N GLY A 9 13.37 3.66 -9.75
CA GLY A 9 12.02 3.96 -10.23
C GLY A 9 11.04 4.24 -9.09
N VAL A 10 11.09 3.47 -8.00
CA VAL A 10 10.26 3.69 -6.80
C VAL A 10 10.64 4.99 -6.10
N LEU A 11 11.94 5.30 -5.97
CA LEU A 11 12.42 6.55 -5.39
C LEU A 11 11.96 7.77 -6.20
N ILE A 12 12.09 7.71 -7.52
CA ILE A 12 11.63 8.78 -8.42
C ILE A 12 10.12 8.93 -8.33
N ALA A 13 9.35 7.83 -8.37
CA ALA A 13 7.90 7.88 -8.26
C ALA A 13 7.42 8.45 -6.91
N GLY A 14 8.11 8.12 -5.81
CA GLY A 14 7.80 8.63 -4.47
C GLY A 14 8.18 10.10 -4.25
N LEU A 15 9.09 10.64 -5.06
CA LEU A 15 9.49 12.06 -5.02
C LEU A 15 8.56 12.98 -5.82
N VAL A 16 7.65 12.43 -6.63
CA VAL A 16 6.69 13.22 -7.38
C VAL A 16 5.50 13.55 -6.47
N PRO A 17 5.35 14.82 -6.01
CA PRO A 17 4.18 15.22 -5.26
C PRO A 17 2.93 15.09 -6.13
N ASP A 18 1.79 14.81 -5.50
CA ASP A 18 0.48 14.71 -6.14
C ASP A 18 0.36 13.67 -7.27
N LEU A 19 1.22 12.65 -7.28
CA LEU A 19 1.11 11.54 -8.22
C LEU A 19 -0.27 10.85 -8.10
N SER A 20 -0.78 10.73 -6.87
CA SER A 20 -2.13 10.22 -6.59
C SER A 20 -3.24 11.06 -7.22
N VAL A 21 -3.14 12.40 -7.11
CA VAL A 21 -4.12 13.34 -7.71
C VAL A 21 -4.12 13.26 -9.24
N ARG A 22 -2.98 12.91 -9.84
CA ARG A 22 -2.90 12.69 -11.30
C ARG A 22 -3.51 11.37 -11.75
N PHE A 23 -3.58 10.38 -10.86
CA PHE A 23 -4.19 9.08 -11.16
C PHE A 23 -5.67 9.00 -10.79
N GLU A 24 -6.17 9.87 -9.91
CA GLU A 24 -7.59 9.97 -9.54
C GLU A 24 -8.53 10.05 -10.77
N PRO A 25 -8.29 10.93 -11.77
CA PRO A 25 -9.17 11.01 -12.94
C PRO A 25 -9.20 9.72 -13.78
N ALA A 26 -8.08 9.00 -13.85
CA ALA A 26 -8.01 7.73 -14.55
C ALA A 26 -8.71 6.62 -13.76
N ALA A 27 -8.59 6.63 -12.43
CA ALA A 27 -9.28 5.69 -11.55
C ALA A 27 -10.79 5.89 -11.60
N ASP A 28 -11.27 7.14 -11.56
CA ASP A 28 -12.69 7.48 -11.65
C ASP A 28 -13.30 6.99 -12.97
N LEU A 29 -12.57 7.13 -14.10
CA LEU A 29 -12.98 6.58 -15.39
C LEU A 29 -13.05 5.04 -15.40
N PHE A 30 -12.13 4.36 -14.71
CA PHE A 30 -12.16 2.90 -14.59
C PHE A 30 -13.31 2.40 -13.71
N LEU A 31 -13.70 3.18 -12.71
CA LEU A 31 -14.79 2.85 -11.79
C LEU A 31 -16.17 3.26 -12.35
N ASP A 32 -16.23 4.22 -13.26
CA ASP A 32 -17.48 4.68 -13.87
C ASP A 32 -17.96 3.75 -15.00
N ARG A 33 -18.46 2.60 -14.57
CA ARG A 33 -19.05 1.58 -15.46
C ARG A 33 -20.24 2.09 -16.26
N ARG A 34 -20.98 3.08 -15.73
CA ARG A 34 -22.17 3.64 -16.38
C ARG A 34 -21.77 4.55 -17.52
N SER A 35 -20.85 5.49 -17.30
CA SER A 35 -20.34 6.36 -18.38
C SER A 35 -19.63 5.55 -19.47
N TYR A 36 -18.93 4.47 -19.11
CA TYR A 36 -18.35 3.56 -20.12
C TYR A 36 -19.42 2.85 -20.97
N ALA A 37 -20.46 2.31 -20.33
CA ALA A 37 -21.56 1.67 -21.06
C ALA A 37 -22.31 2.67 -21.96
N ASP A 38 -22.50 3.91 -21.49
CA ASP A 38 -23.19 4.97 -22.22
C ASP A 38 -22.37 5.48 -23.42
N LEU A 39 -21.03 5.55 -23.27
CA LEU A 39 -20.12 5.85 -24.38
C LEU A 39 -20.19 4.77 -25.47
N VAL A 40 -20.18 3.49 -25.09
CA VAL A 40 -20.19 2.36 -26.04
C VAL A 40 -21.55 2.16 -26.71
N LEU A 41 -22.64 2.27 -25.95
CA LEU A 41 -23.99 2.01 -26.44
C LEU A 41 -24.62 3.23 -27.13
N ASN A 42 -24.34 4.44 -26.64
CA ASN A 42 -25.01 5.67 -27.06
C ASN A 42 -24.07 6.73 -27.65
N GLY A 43 -22.75 6.49 -27.68
CA GLY A 43 -21.78 7.46 -28.20
C GLY A 43 -21.67 8.73 -27.36
N ALA A 44 -22.19 8.73 -26.13
CA ALA A 44 -22.22 9.89 -25.25
C ALA A 44 -20.81 10.24 -24.75
N ALA A 45 -20.45 11.52 -24.76
CA ALA A 45 -19.18 11.97 -24.22
C ALA A 45 -19.14 11.78 -22.68
N PRO A 46 -18.04 11.24 -22.11
CA PRO A 46 -17.96 10.96 -20.69
C PRO A 46 -18.06 12.24 -19.86
N HIS A 47 -18.82 12.18 -18.75
CA HIS A 47 -18.91 13.27 -17.79
C HIS A 47 -17.56 13.49 -17.11
N ARG A 48 -17.01 14.71 -17.20
CA ARG A 48 -15.80 15.07 -16.46
C ARG A 48 -16.18 15.58 -15.07
N VAL A 49 -15.83 14.83 -14.04
CA VAL A 49 -15.96 15.28 -12.65
C VAL A 49 -14.85 16.32 -12.38
N PRO A 50 -15.17 17.49 -11.80
CA PRO A 50 -14.16 18.46 -11.38
C PRO A 50 -13.21 17.85 -10.34
N ILE A 51 -11.91 17.95 -10.58
CA ILE A 51 -10.88 17.47 -9.66
C ILE A 51 -10.90 18.35 -8.39
N PRO A 52 -11.17 17.79 -7.20
CA PRO A 52 -11.07 18.54 -5.96
C PRO A 52 -9.65 19.10 -5.79
N PRO A 53 -9.47 20.29 -5.18
CA PRO A 53 -8.14 20.77 -4.86
C PRO A 53 -7.42 19.74 -3.99
N GLY A 54 -6.20 19.38 -4.39
CA GLY A 54 -5.40 18.34 -3.74
C GLY A 54 -5.27 18.56 -2.23
N ALA A 55 -5.23 17.46 -1.47
CA ALA A 55 -5.02 17.50 -0.03
C ALA A 55 -3.76 18.32 0.31
N PRO A 56 -3.71 18.98 1.49
CA PRO A 56 -2.60 19.87 1.83
C PRO A 56 -1.25 19.16 1.72
N LEU A 57 -0.42 19.64 0.79
CA LEU A 57 0.88 19.10 0.39
C LEU A 57 1.79 18.78 1.60
N LEU A 58 1.69 19.59 2.65
CA LEU A 58 2.47 19.47 3.87
C LEU A 58 2.22 18.14 4.60
N ARG A 59 0.98 17.67 4.67
CA ARG A 59 0.65 16.42 5.36
C ARG A 59 1.13 15.21 4.57
N GLY A 60 0.95 15.24 3.25
CA GLY A 60 1.44 14.20 2.34
C GLY A 60 2.96 14.11 2.32
N ALA A 61 3.65 15.26 2.23
CA ALA A 61 5.10 15.34 2.27
C ALA A 61 5.67 14.83 3.60
N MET A 62 5.06 15.19 4.74
CA MET A 62 5.51 14.72 6.06
C MET A 62 5.38 13.20 6.19
N LEU A 63 4.25 12.61 5.75
CA LEU A 63 4.06 11.16 5.73
C LEU A 63 5.04 10.47 4.76
N GLY A 64 5.31 11.07 3.61
CA GLY A 64 6.30 10.60 2.65
C GLY A 64 7.72 10.56 3.24
N VAL A 65 8.13 11.63 3.91
CA VAL A 65 9.43 11.71 4.60
C VAL A 65 9.52 10.68 5.73
N ILE A 66 8.48 10.55 6.55
CA ILE A 66 8.44 9.55 7.62
C ILE A 66 8.55 8.14 7.03
N SER A 67 7.79 7.83 5.98
CA SER A 67 7.82 6.52 5.34
C SER A 67 9.19 6.21 4.72
N ALA A 68 9.81 7.19 4.06
CA ALA A 68 11.16 7.06 3.51
C ALA A 68 12.21 6.84 4.60
N LEU A 69 12.12 7.55 5.73
CA LEU A 69 13.00 7.35 6.89
C LEU A 69 12.83 5.95 7.48
N VAL A 70 11.59 5.49 7.68
CA VAL A 70 11.30 4.15 8.19
C VAL A 70 11.86 3.08 7.26
N ALA A 71 11.67 3.23 5.94
CA ALA A 71 12.21 2.31 4.95
C ALA A 71 13.75 2.29 4.95
N ALA A 72 14.39 3.47 5.00
CA ALA A 72 15.84 3.59 5.04
C ALA A 72 16.43 2.97 6.32
N VAL A 73 15.81 3.23 7.47
CA VAL A 73 16.22 2.63 8.76
C VAL A 73 16.02 1.10 8.71
N GLY A 74 14.89 0.62 8.20
CA GLY A 74 14.65 -0.82 8.02
C GLY A 74 15.68 -1.49 7.13
N ALA A 75 16.01 -0.88 5.99
CA ALA A 75 17.03 -1.36 5.06
C ALA A 75 18.42 -1.35 5.72
N ALA A 76 18.78 -0.28 6.44
CA ALA A 76 20.04 -0.18 7.17
C ALA A 76 20.17 -1.27 8.24
N ILE A 77 19.11 -1.52 9.01
CA ILE A 77 19.06 -2.58 10.02
C ILE A 77 19.24 -3.95 9.36
N GLY A 78 18.57 -4.22 8.24
CA GLY A 78 18.71 -5.49 7.51
C GLY A 78 20.12 -5.69 6.93
N LEU A 79 20.68 -4.65 6.32
CA LEU A 79 21.99 -4.70 5.66
C LEU A 79 23.14 -4.82 6.66
N TRP A 80 23.09 -4.07 7.76
CA TRP A 80 24.12 -4.09 8.81
C TRP A 80 23.77 -4.96 10.00
N HIS A 81 22.77 -5.84 9.89
CA HIS A 81 22.31 -6.66 11.00
C HIS A 81 23.47 -7.40 11.70
N ALA A 82 24.47 -7.87 10.94
CA ALA A 82 25.64 -8.57 11.48
C ALA A 82 26.50 -7.68 12.38
N LYS A 83 26.65 -6.39 12.03
CA LYS A 83 27.50 -5.39 12.72
C LYS A 83 26.77 -4.62 13.83
N LEU A 84 25.48 -4.87 14.05
CA LEU A 84 24.73 -4.21 15.12
C LEU A 84 25.22 -4.63 16.51
N PRO A 85 25.31 -3.69 17.47
CA PRO A 85 25.66 -4.01 18.85
C PRO A 85 24.62 -4.94 19.49
N ALA A 86 25.09 -5.80 20.40
CA ALA A 86 24.28 -6.85 21.01
C ALA A 86 23.01 -6.33 21.71
N SER A 87 23.07 -5.13 22.30
CA SER A 87 21.93 -4.48 22.95
C SER A 87 20.78 -4.18 21.99
N ILE A 88 21.09 -3.70 20.77
CA ILE A 88 20.09 -3.40 19.74
C ILE A 88 19.50 -4.69 19.18
N LYS A 89 20.34 -5.70 18.92
CA LYS A 89 19.87 -7.03 18.50
C LYS A 89 18.90 -7.64 19.51
N SER A 90 19.26 -7.60 20.79
CA SER A 90 18.44 -8.11 21.90
C SER A 90 17.10 -7.38 22.00
N LEU A 91 17.11 -6.05 21.85
CA LEU A 91 15.89 -5.26 21.85
C LEU A 91 14.98 -5.66 20.68
N ILE A 92 15.51 -5.75 19.46
CA ILE A 92 14.75 -6.14 18.26
C ILE A 92 14.19 -7.57 18.40
N THR A 93 15.00 -8.53 18.83
CA THR A 93 14.52 -9.92 18.99
C THR A 93 13.50 -10.05 20.12
N ARG A 94 13.60 -9.25 21.17
CA ARG A 94 12.61 -9.25 22.25
C ARG A 94 11.29 -8.60 21.86
N THR A 95 11.31 -7.52 21.06
CA THR A 95 10.10 -6.81 20.65
C THR A 95 9.44 -7.42 19.41
N LEU A 96 10.23 -7.73 18.37
CA LEU A 96 9.71 -8.31 17.12
C LEU A 96 9.73 -9.85 17.13
N GLY A 97 10.54 -10.52 17.96
CA GLY A 97 10.59 -11.98 17.96
C GLY A 97 9.26 -12.67 18.26
N PRO A 98 8.50 -12.28 19.30
CA PRO A 98 7.20 -12.87 19.61
C PRO A 98 6.16 -12.79 18.48
N PRO A 99 5.88 -11.61 17.88
CA PRO A 99 4.92 -11.55 16.78
C PRO A 99 5.38 -12.32 15.53
N PHE A 100 6.68 -12.30 15.21
CA PHE A 100 7.21 -13.09 14.08
C PHE A 100 7.12 -14.60 14.32
N LYS A 101 7.32 -15.06 15.56
CA LYS A 101 7.10 -16.47 15.94
C LYS A 101 5.62 -16.85 15.80
N GLY A 102 4.70 -15.96 16.21
CA GLY A 102 3.27 -16.14 16.02
C GLY A 102 2.89 -16.24 14.53
N LEU A 103 3.40 -15.33 13.69
CA LEU A 103 3.20 -15.37 12.24
C LEU A 103 3.74 -16.65 11.60
N ARG A 104 4.89 -17.13 12.09
CA ARG A 104 5.53 -18.35 11.61
C ARG A 104 4.76 -19.60 12.05
N ALA A 105 4.11 -19.57 13.21
CA ALA A 105 3.21 -20.62 13.65
C ALA A 105 1.89 -20.61 12.85
N LEU A 106 1.40 -19.43 12.46
CA LEU A 106 0.23 -19.30 11.58
C LEU A 106 0.49 -19.82 10.16
N HIS A 107 1.75 -19.81 9.71
CA HIS A 107 2.18 -20.53 8.52
C HIS A 107 2.28 -22.03 8.82
N SER A 108 1.13 -22.68 9.02
CA SER A 108 1.03 -24.13 9.23
C SER A 108 1.46 -24.93 7.99
N GLY A 109 1.58 -24.26 6.84
CA GLY A 109 1.83 -24.89 5.54
C GLY A 109 0.58 -25.54 4.92
N HIS A 110 -0.56 -25.53 5.61
CA HIS A 110 -1.80 -26.11 5.11
C HIS A 110 -2.55 -25.09 4.26
N VAL A 111 -2.77 -25.43 2.97
CA VAL A 111 -3.48 -24.59 2.00
C VAL A 111 -4.86 -24.14 2.53
N GLY A 112 -5.55 -25.00 3.29
CA GLY A 112 -6.86 -24.71 3.88
C GLY A 112 -6.88 -23.50 4.82
N ASP A 113 -5.82 -23.30 5.62
CA ASP A 113 -5.74 -22.17 6.55
C ASP A 113 -5.65 -20.84 5.79
N TYR A 114 -4.91 -20.81 4.67
CA TYR A 114 -4.82 -19.63 3.83
C TYR A 114 -6.16 -19.28 3.18
N VAL A 115 -6.90 -20.29 2.70
CA VAL A 115 -8.24 -20.07 2.12
C VAL A 115 -9.21 -19.56 3.17
N ALA A 116 -9.16 -20.10 4.40
CA ALA A 116 -9.98 -19.64 5.51
C ALA A 116 -9.68 -18.17 5.86
N TRP A 117 -8.40 -17.82 6.05
CA TRP A 117 -8.00 -16.44 6.33
C TRP A 117 -8.33 -15.48 5.19
N LEU A 118 -8.18 -15.91 3.94
CA LEU A 118 -8.56 -15.11 2.76
C LEU A 118 -10.07 -14.87 2.74
N THR A 119 -10.87 -15.90 2.99
CA THR A 119 -12.34 -15.80 3.02
C THR A 119 -12.80 -14.86 4.13
N VAL A 120 -12.23 -14.98 5.32
CA VAL A 120 -12.49 -14.08 6.46
C VAL A 120 -12.12 -12.64 6.09
N GLY A 121 -10.94 -12.43 5.50
CA GLY A 121 -10.50 -11.10 5.06
C GLY A 121 -11.44 -10.47 4.03
N VAL A 122 -11.86 -11.23 3.03
CA VAL A 122 -12.82 -10.77 2.01
C VAL A 122 -14.18 -10.46 2.62
N ALA A 123 -14.67 -11.30 3.54
CA ALA A 123 -15.96 -11.09 4.22
C ALA A 123 -15.94 -9.83 5.10
N VAL A 124 -14.86 -9.62 5.87
CA VAL A 124 -14.70 -8.41 6.70
C VAL A 124 -14.61 -7.16 5.83
N LEU A 125 -13.79 -7.18 4.77
CA LEU A 125 -13.64 -6.04 3.88
C LEU A 125 -14.96 -5.72 3.17
N GLY A 126 -15.63 -6.74 2.62
CA GLY A 126 -16.94 -6.58 1.99
C GLY A 126 -18.00 -6.05 2.96
N GLY A 127 -18.01 -6.54 4.21
CA GLY A 127 -18.89 -6.06 5.26
C GLY A 127 -18.64 -4.61 5.64
N LEU A 128 -17.36 -4.21 5.78
CA LEU A 128 -16.98 -2.81 6.02
C LEU A 128 -17.42 -1.91 4.87
N MET A 129 -17.16 -2.31 3.62
CA MET A 129 -17.59 -1.56 2.44
C MET A 129 -19.11 -1.42 2.41
N ALA A 130 -19.85 -2.50 2.62
CA ALA A 130 -21.31 -2.49 2.66
C ALA A 130 -21.84 -1.58 3.78
N PHE A 131 -21.20 -1.59 4.95
CA PHE A 131 -21.55 -0.69 6.05
C PHE A 131 -21.25 0.79 5.75
N THR A 132 -20.18 1.08 5.01
CA THR A 132 -19.81 2.47 4.67
C THR A 132 -20.55 3.04 3.46
N LEU A 133 -21.04 2.18 2.56
CA LEU A 133 -21.69 2.56 1.30
C LEU A 133 -23.22 2.40 1.33
N GLY A 134 -23.75 1.69 2.32
CA GLY A 134 -25.19 1.53 2.58
C GLY A 134 -25.71 2.57 3.57
#